data_AF-A0A350BD34-F1
#
_entry.id   AF-A0A350BD34-F1
#
_cell.length_a   1.000
_cell.length_b   1.000
_cell.length_c   1.000
_cell.angle_alpha   90.00
_cell.angle_beta   90.00
_cell.angle_gamma   90.00
#
_symmetry.space_group_name_H-M   'P 1'
#
loop_
_entity.id
_entity.type
_entity.pdbx_description
1 polymer ?
#
loop_
_entity_poly.entity_id
_entity_poly.type
_entity_poly.pdbx_seq_one_letter_code
_entity_poly.pdbx_strand_id
1 'polypeptide(L)'
;MKKILMVIGAFFARIWNWIKETAWVQPLLIVGIIFAVIFSIPSITGWIQGIADNANSAETYYKKYRKSLEGEETSDAQKLIDAIMENENTYGDKFFLIFVQSECGGCEDLQPAVDLLKTKTSRFYDEDTFGEFKFFTIFTDQEVESDLTTSAFDRFIDRNTAFLERTAETAENSWYYVKGFLNDTSINGFEDGSNIVTPTLILYDISDANPYEAGISEVLFGASGATSYEKAELLSHAWQHTEEFTQ
;
A
#
# COMPACT_ATOMS: atom_id res chain seq x y z
N MET A 1 -13.27 -29.99 45.86
CA MET A 1 -12.62 -28.72 45.46
C MET A 1 -11.90 -27.97 46.58
N LYS A 2 -12.48 -27.74 47.79
CA LYS A 2 -11.77 -27.07 48.91
C LYS A 2 -10.41 -27.69 49.29
N LYS A 3 -10.28 -29.03 49.26
CA LYS A 3 -9.01 -29.71 49.58
C LYS A 3 -7.90 -29.48 48.53
N ILE A 4 -8.24 -29.34 47.25
CA ILE A 4 -7.27 -29.14 46.17
C ILE A 4 -6.69 -27.72 46.23
N LEU A 5 -7.53 -26.71 46.46
CA LEU A 5 -7.08 -25.31 46.61
C LEU A 5 -6.23 -25.11 47.88
N MET A 6 -6.53 -25.83 48.96
CA MET A 6 -5.76 -25.75 50.21
C MET A 6 -4.37 -26.40 50.06
N VAL A 7 -4.27 -27.49 49.29
CA VAL A 7 -2.99 -28.16 48.99
C VAL A 7 -2.12 -27.31 48.06
N ILE A 8 -2.72 -26.66 47.06
CA ILE A 8 -2.01 -25.73 46.17
C ILE A 8 -1.55 -24.49 46.94
N GLY A 9 -2.39 -23.91 47.80
CA GLY A 9 -2.02 -22.77 48.64
C GLY A 9 -0.88 -23.07 49.62
N ALA A 10 -0.85 -24.27 50.20
CA ALA A 10 0.24 -24.70 51.09
C ALA A 10 1.58 -24.89 50.34
N PHE A 11 1.53 -25.30 49.08
CA PHE A 11 2.71 -25.44 48.23
C PHE A 11 3.32 -24.08 47.88
N PHE A 12 2.50 -23.10 47.46
CA PHE A 12 2.96 -21.74 47.17
C PHE A 12 3.45 -20.99 48.42
N ALA A 13 2.82 -21.18 49.57
CA ALA A 13 3.27 -20.58 50.83
C ALA A 13 4.66 -21.09 51.26
N ARG A 14 4.96 -22.37 51.03
CA ARG A 14 6.30 -22.94 51.28
C ARG A 14 7.35 -22.39 50.33
N ILE A 15 7.02 -22.28 49.05
CA ILE A 15 7.92 -21.67 48.04
C ILE A 15 8.18 -20.21 48.38
N TRP A 16 7.16 -19.46 48.80
CA TRP A 16 7.29 -18.06 49.18
C TRP A 16 8.18 -17.84 50.40
N ASN A 17 8.04 -18.66 51.45
CA ASN A 17 8.92 -18.58 52.61
C ASN A 17 10.36 -18.98 52.27
N TRP A 18 10.56 -19.98 51.41
CA TRP A 18 11.90 -20.37 50.94
C TRP A 18 12.57 -19.26 50.13
N ILE A 19 11.84 -18.58 49.24
CA ILE A 19 12.34 -17.41 48.49
C ILE A 19 12.74 -16.28 49.46
N LYS A 20 11.97 -16.06 50.53
CA LYS A 20 12.22 -15.00 51.51
C LYS A 20 13.46 -15.25 52.38
N GLU A 21 13.72 -16.51 52.74
CA GLU A 21 14.84 -16.88 53.62
C GLU A 21 16.20 -16.97 52.87
N THR A 22 16.17 -16.87 51.54
CA THR A 22 17.30 -17.20 50.69
C THR A 22 17.83 -15.93 49.99
N ALA A 23 18.73 -15.19 50.67
CA ALA A 23 19.18 -13.84 50.27
C ALA A 23 19.80 -13.72 48.85
N TRP A 24 20.36 -14.80 48.31
CA TRP A 24 20.93 -14.85 46.95
C TRP A 24 19.89 -14.99 45.83
N VAL A 25 18.64 -15.34 46.16
CA VAL A 25 17.54 -15.49 45.18
C VAL A 25 16.90 -14.13 44.85
N GLN A 26 17.02 -13.13 45.73
CA GLN A 26 16.43 -11.80 45.52
C GLN A 26 16.92 -11.08 44.24
N PRO A 27 18.23 -11.03 43.93
CA PRO A 27 18.70 -10.44 42.67
C PRO A 27 18.23 -11.24 41.45
N LEU A 28 18.17 -12.56 41.57
CA LEU A 28 17.80 -13.47 40.47
C LEU A 28 16.30 -13.35 40.14
N LEU A 29 15.46 -13.09 41.14
CA LEU A 29 14.03 -12.86 40.97
C LEU A 29 13.74 -11.50 40.30
N ILE A 30 14.50 -10.45 40.63
CA ILE A 30 14.41 -9.15 39.93
C ILE A 30 14.79 -9.31 38.45
N VAL A 31 15.88 -10.01 38.16
CA VAL A 31 16.30 -10.31 36.78
C VAL A 31 15.23 -11.13 36.04
N GLY A 32 14.66 -12.15 36.70
CA GLY A 32 13.58 -12.96 36.13
C GLY A 32 12.31 -12.17 35.80
N ILE A 33 11.94 -11.20 36.64
CA ILE A 33 10.80 -10.30 36.37
C ILE A 33 11.12 -9.36 35.20
N ILE A 34 12.33 -8.82 35.12
CA ILE A 34 12.74 -7.97 33.99
C ILE A 34 12.68 -8.76 32.67
N PHE A 35 13.23 -9.99 32.63
CA PHE A 35 13.11 -10.85 31.46
C PHE A 35 11.66 -11.24 31.18
N ALA A 36 10.85 -11.52 32.20
CA ALA A 36 9.44 -11.80 32.01
C ALA A 36 8.73 -10.60 31.36
N VAL A 37 8.99 -9.36 31.80
CA VAL A 37 8.45 -8.14 31.17
C VAL A 37 8.95 -7.98 29.73
N ILE A 38 10.24 -8.21 29.48
CA ILE A 38 10.82 -8.16 28.12
C ILE A 38 10.20 -9.23 27.20
N PHE A 39 9.97 -10.45 27.69
CA PHE A 39 9.28 -11.52 26.95
C PHE A 39 7.75 -11.38 26.94
N SER A 40 7.19 -10.53 27.81
CA SER A 40 5.75 -10.19 27.83
C SER A 40 5.41 -9.09 26.83
N ILE A 41 6.40 -8.30 26.40
CA ILE A 41 6.31 -7.58 25.14
C ILE A 41 6.29 -8.70 24.09
N PRO A 42 5.18 -8.89 23.35
CA PRO A 42 5.16 -9.90 22.31
C PRO A 42 6.31 -9.56 21.36
N SER A 43 7.30 -10.44 21.26
CA SER A 43 8.11 -10.51 20.06
C SER A 43 7.11 -10.76 18.95
N ILE A 44 6.75 -9.71 18.19
CA ILE A 44 5.87 -9.80 17.04
C ILE A 44 6.52 -10.82 16.10
N THR A 45 6.00 -12.05 16.17
CA THR A 45 6.53 -13.21 15.47
C THR A 45 5.34 -13.85 14.77
N GLY A 46 5.04 -13.33 13.58
CA GLY A 46 4.41 -13.97 12.42
C GLY A 46 3.08 -14.73 12.51
N TRP A 47 2.56 -15.06 13.69
CA TRP A 47 1.47 -16.05 13.83
C TRP A 47 0.16 -15.45 14.35
N ILE A 48 0.18 -14.22 14.88
CA ILE A 48 -1.04 -13.43 15.14
C ILE A 48 -1.46 -12.63 13.88
N GLN A 49 -0.57 -12.51 12.89
CA GLN A 49 -0.80 -11.81 11.61
C GLN A 49 -2.01 -12.44 10.87
N GLY A 50 -2.03 -13.75 10.61
CA GLY A 50 -3.01 -14.37 9.69
C GLY A 50 -4.51 -14.30 10.04
N ILE A 51 -4.91 -13.90 11.27
CA ILE A 51 -6.34 -13.76 11.63
C ILE A 51 -6.76 -12.30 11.80
N ALA A 52 -5.83 -11.40 12.12
CA ALA A 52 -6.06 -9.95 12.11
C ALA A 52 -5.81 -9.34 10.71
N ASP A 53 -4.98 -9.98 9.88
CA ASP A 53 -4.65 -9.54 8.53
C ASP A 53 -5.84 -9.65 7.57
N ASN A 54 -6.77 -10.58 7.74
CA ASN A 54 -7.97 -10.61 6.87
C ASN A 54 -8.90 -9.41 7.06
N ALA A 55 -8.78 -8.66 8.17
CA ALA A 55 -9.52 -7.41 8.38
C ALA A 55 -8.68 -6.15 8.07
N ASN A 56 -7.35 -6.28 7.99
CA ASN A 56 -6.39 -5.21 7.71
C ASN A 56 -5.53 -5.46 6.46
N SER A 57 -5.95 -6.36 5.57
CA SER A 57 -5.18 -6.77 4.40
C SER A 57 -5.01 -5.59 3.44
N ALA A 58 -3.94 -5.61 2.65
CA ALA A 58 -3.75 -4.63 1.59
C ALA A 58 -4.96 -4.59 0.64
N GLU A 59 -5.52 -5.75 0.32
CA GLU A 59 -6.80 -5.87 -0.39
C GLU A 59 -7.92 -5.07 0.28
N THR A 60 -8.17 -5.29 1.58
CA THR A 60 -9.23 -4.57 2.33
C THR A 60 -8.97 -3.06 2.37
N TYR A 61 -7.70 -2.66 2.51
CA TYR A 61 -7.29 -1.27 2.47
C TYR A 61 -7.61 -0.63 1.12
N TYR A 62 -7.15 -1.24 0.03
CA TYR A 62 -7.34 -0.72 -1.33
C TYR A 62 -8.79 -0.77 -1.79
N LYS A 63 -9.59 -1.75 -1.34
CA LYS A 63 -11.03 -1.83 -1.62
C LYS A 63 -11.81 -0.59 -1.16
N LYS A 64 -11.34 0.13 -0.13
CA LYS A 64 -11.97 1.38 0.35
C LYS A 64 -11.91 2.51 -0.69
N TYR A 65 -10.95 2.45 -1.61
CA TYR A 65 -10.68 3.46 -2.62
C TYR A 65 -10.99 2.98 -4.05
N ARG A 66 -11.62 1.80 -4.16
CA ARG A 66 -11.85 1.12 -5.43
C ARG A 66 -12.84 1.87 -6.31
N LYS A 67 -12.50 1.98 -7.59
CA LYS A 67 -13.42 2.23 -8.70
C LYS A 67 -13.78 0.89 -9.32
N SER A 68 -15.07 0.57 -9.27
CA SER A 68 -15.59 -0.70 -9.76
C SER A 68 -15.53 -0.75 -11.28
N LEU A 69 -15.21 -1.93 -11.84
CA LEU A 69 -15.41 -2.27 -13.26
C LEU A 69 -16.86 -2.67 -13.59
N GLU A 70 -17.71 -2.83 -12.58
CA GLU A 70 -19.12 -3.20 -12.76
C GLU A 70 -19.87 -2.11 -13.55
N GLY A 71 -20.62 -2.53 -14.57
CA GLY A 71 -21.33 -1.63 -15.49
C GLY A 71 -20.56 -1.27 -16.76
N GLU A 72 -19.36 -1.83 -16.97
CA GLU A 72 -18.54 -1.68 -18.18
C GLU A 72 -18.33 -0.21 -18.58
N GLU A 73 -18.93 0.27 -19.67
CA GLU A 73 -18.86 1.66 -20.15
C GLU A 73 -19.44 2.67 -19.15
N THR A 74 -20.31 2.23 -18.25
CA THR A 74 -20.93 3.09 -17.22
C THR A 74 -20.30 2.92 -15.84
N SER A 75 -19.25 2.11 -15.75
CA SER A 75 -18.54 1.79 -14.51
C SER A 75 -17.84 3.01 -13.91
N ASP A 76 -17.57 2.96 -12.61
CA ASP A 76 -16.83 4.03 -11.93
C ASP A 76 -15.38 4.12 -12.41
N ALA A 77 -14.81 2.99 -12.84
CA ALA A 77 -13.49 2.94 -13.44
C ALA A 77 -13.47 3.63 -14.80
N GLN A 78 -14.47 3.37 -15.67
CA GLN A 78 -14.55 4.02 -16.97
C GLN A 78 -14.68 5.53 -16.83
N LYS A 79 -15.61 6.00 -15.98
CA LYS A 79 -15.78 7.44 -15.72
C LYS A 79 -14.50 8.10 -15.20
N LEU A 80 -13.71 7.39 -14.40
CA LEU A 80 -12.42 7.89 -13.94
C LEU A 80 -11.43 8.05 -15.11
N ILE A 81 -11.32 7.06 -15.99
CA ILE A 81 -10.44 7.16 -17.16
C ILE A 81 -10.93 8.25 -18.13
N ASP A 82 -12.23 8.35 -18.38
CA ASP A 82 -12.80 9.39 -19.24
C ASP A 82 -12.43 10.78 -18.68
N ALA A 83 -12.63 10.99 -17.37
CA ALA A 83 -12.24 12.23 -16.71
C ALA A 83 -10.73 12.52 -16.80
N ILE A 84 -9.86 11.51 -16.68
CA ILE A 84 -8.41 11.66 -16.87
C ILE A 84 -8.10 12.05 -18.32
N MET A 85 -8.70 11.39 -19.30
CA MET A 85 -8.41 11.60 -20.71
C MET A 85 -8.92 12.94 -21.24
N GLU A 86 -9.99 13.46 -20.62
CA GLU A 86 -10.58 14.77 -20.89
C GLU A 86 -10.01 15.89 -20.02
N ASN A 87 -9.05 15.59 -19.14
CA ASN A 87 -8.46 16.51 -18.17
C ASN A 87 -9.52 17.21 -17.28
N GLU A 88 -10.54 16.47 -16.86
CA GLU A 88 -11.57 16.95 -15.94
C GLU A 88 -11.12 16.86 -14.47
N ASN A 89 -11.65 17.74 -13.63
CA ASN A 89 -11.42 17.70 -12.19
C ASN A 89 -12.52 17.01 -11.38
N THR A 90 -13.38 16.23 -12.02
CA THR A 90 -14.48 15.49 -11.38
C THR A 90 -14.01 14.65 -10.17
N TYR A 91 -12.77 14.15 -10.22
CA TYR A 91 -12.14 13.36 -9.16
C TYR A 91 -11.05 14.10 -8.38
N GLY A 92 -10.98 15.43 -8.50
CA GLY A 92 -9.92 16.29 -7.96
C GLY A 92 -8.83 16.56 -8.98
N ASP A 93 -8.09 17.66 -8.76
CA ASP A 93 -7.07 18.15 -9.69
C ASP A 93 -5.78 17.32 -9.67
N LYS A 94 -5.56 16.53 -8.61
CA LYS A 94 -4.37 15.70 -8.43
C LYS A 94 -4.67 14.43 -7.62
N PHE A 95 -4.28 13.26 -8.15
CA PHE A 95 -4.40 11.98 -7.45
C PHE A 95 -3.58 10.88 -8.13
N PHE A 96 -3.26 9.83 -7.38
CA PHE A 96 -2.79 8.57 -7.96
C PHE A 96 -3.95 7.66 -8.38
N LEU A 97 -3.90 7.12 -9.59
CA LEU A 97 -4.60 5.90 -9.95
C LEU A 97 -3.65 4.71 -9.73
N ILE A 98 -4.09 3.71 -8.97
CA ILE A 98 -3.28 2.53 -8.65
C ILE A 98 -3.99 1.27 -9.15
N PHE A 99 -3.37 0.56 -10.09
CA PHE A 99 -3.79 -0.79 -10.46
C PHE A 99 -3.25 -1.78 -9.45
N VAL A 100 -4.13 -2.56 -8.83
CA VAL A 100 -3.82 -3.56 -7.81
C VAL A 100 -4.47 -4.90 -8.16
N GLN A 101 -4.11 -5.95 -7.45
CA GLN A 101 -4.83 -7.23 -7.46
C GLN A 101 -5.12 -7.65 -6.01
N SER A 102 -6.02 -8.61 -5.81
CA SER A 102 -6.38 -9.09 -4.47
C SER A 102 -5.20 -9.79 -3.79
N GLU A 103 -4.45 -10.59 -4.56
CA GLU A 103 -3.23 -11.28 -4.10
C GLU A 103 -1.99 -10.73 -4.82
N CYS A 104 -1.37 -9.67 -4.29
CA CYS A 104 -0.08 -9.16 -4.78
C CYS A 104 0.87 -8.78 -3.66
N GLY A 105 2.03 -9.46 -3.60
CA GLY A 105 3.11 -9.12 -2.66
C GLY A 105 3.59 -7.67 -2.82
N GLY A 106 3.66 -7.16 -4.06
CA GLY A 106 4.00 -5.76 -4.30
C GLY A 106 2.99 -4.77 -3.74
N CYS A 107 1.70 -5.11 -3.70
CA CYS A 107 0.67 -4.24 -3.12
C CYS A 107 0.65 -4.33 -1.60
N GLU A 108 0.92 -5.50 -1.04
CA GLU A 108 1.15 -5.68 0.40
C GLU A 108 2.33 -4.84 0.89
N ASP A 109 3.44 -4.85 0.14
CA ASP A 109 4.62 -4.06 0.44
C ASP A 109 4.41 -2.54 0.26
N LEU A 110 3.53 -2.14 -0.66
CA LEU A 110 3.21 -0.75 -0.95
C LEU A 110 2.24 -0.14 0.06
N GLN A 111 1.29 -0.92 0.57
CA GLN A 111 0.19 -0.41 1.41
C GLN A 111 0.68 0.45 2.60
N PRO A 112 1.69 0.04 3.38
CA PRO A 112 2.15 0.84 4.50
C PRO A 112 2.75 2.19 4.07
N ALA A 113 3.33 2.28 2.88
CA ALA A 113 3.88 3.52 2.33
C ALA A 113 2.77 4.50 1.95
N VAL A 114 1.72 4.00 1.29
CA VAL A 114 0.52 4.78 0.94
C VAL A 114 -0.19 5.28 2.19
N ASP A 115 -0.31 4.43 3.23
CA ASP A 115 -0.90 4.82 4.51
C ASP A 115 -0.05 5.87 5.25
N LEU A 116 1.28 5.74 5.21
CA LEU A 116 2.19 6.75 5.76
C LEU A 116 2.03 8.10 5.08
N LEU A 117 1.96 8.14 3.74
CA LEU A 117 1.75 9.39 3.01
C LEU A 117 0.42 10.03 3.40
N LYS A 118 -0.65 9.24 3.45
CA LYS A 118 -1.98 9.77 3.78
C LYS A 118 -2.10 10.25 5.23
N THR A 119 -1.47 9.56 6.18
CA THR A 119 -1.64 9.84 7.62
C THR A 119 -0.56 10.76 8.19
N LYS A 120 0.57 10.91 7.49
CA LYS A 120 1.72 11.73 7.91
C LYS A 120 2.24 12.61 6.78
N THR A 121 1.34 13.16 5.95
CA THR A 121 1.64 14.02 4.79
C THR A 121 2.75 15.03 5.06
N SER A 122 2.62 15.80 6.14
CA SER A 122 3.55 16.88 6.54
C SER A 122 4.99 16.44 6.82
N ARG A 123 5.24 15.12 6.94
CA ARG A 123 6.61 14.58 7.03
C ARG A 123 7.29 14.55 5.67
N PHE A 124 6.51 14.36 4.61
CA PHE A 124 7.01 14.10 3.26
C PHE A 124 6.96 15.36 2.39
N TYR A 125 5.92 16.16 2.54
CA TYR A 125 5.76 17.39 1.77
C TYR A 125 4.82 18.38 2.45
N ASP A 126 4.84 19.62 1.97
CA ASP A 126 3.94 20.68 2.42
C ASP A 126 2.57 20.56 1.74
N GLU A 127 1.54 20.19 2.51
CA GLU A 127 0.19 19.96 1.99
C GLU A 127 -0.46 21.22 1.41
N ASP A 128 -0.14 22.39 1.96
CA ASP A 128 -0.66 23.67 1.45
C ASP A 128 -0.12 23.99 0.04
N THR A 129 1.10 23.53 -0.27
CA THR A 129 1.75 23.72 -1.58
C THR A 129 1.36 22.64 -2.58
N PHE A 130 1.31 21.37 -2.16
CA PHE A 130 1.17 20.23 -3.09
C PHE A 130 -0.17 19.48 -2.99
N GLY A 131 -1.07 19.91 -2.10
CA GLY A 131 -2.41 19.34 -1.93
C GLY A 131 -2.46 18.04 -1.11
N GLU A 132 -3.65 17.70 -0.62
CA GLU A 132 -3.88 16.47 0.15
C GLU A 132 -3.59 15.22 -0.70
N PHE A 133 -2.83 14.28 -0.15
CA PHE A 133 -2.56 12.99 -0.81
C PHE A 133 -3.87 12.23 -1.08
N LYS A 134 -4.12 11.94 -2.35
CA LYS A 134 -5.33 11.28 -2.82
C LYS A 134 -4.98 10.17 -3.81
N PHE A 135 -5.73 9.08 -3.72
CA PHE A 135 -5.62 8.00 -4.69
C PHE A 135 -6.94 7.25 -4.88
N PHE A 136 -7.01 6.54 -6.00
CA PHE A 136 -8.05 5.60 -6.35
C PHE A 136 -7.43 4.29 -6.79
N THR A 137 -8.17 3.20 -6.67
CA THR A 137 -7.70 1.88 -7.08
C THR A 137 -8.60 1.24 -8.11
N ILE A 138 -8.02 0.47 -9.03
CA ILE A 138 -8.75 -0.45 -9.89
C ILE A 138 -8.14 -1.83 -9.65
N PHE A 139 -9.00 -2.81 -9.34
CA PHE A 139 -8.57 -4.19 -9.16
C PHE A 139 -8.54 -4.88 -10.52
N THR A 140 -7.34 -5.27 -10.95
CA THR A 140 -7.09 -5.94 -12.22
C THR A 140 -7.70 -7.36 -12.28
N ASP A 141 -7.93 -7.95 -11.11
CA ASP A 141 -8.56 -9.25 -10.91
C ASP A 141 -10.01 -9.13 -10.41
N GLN A 142 -10.65 -7.97 -10.60
CA GLN A 142 -12.05 -7.81 -10.21
C GLN A 142 -12.95 -8.74 -11.05
N GLU A 143 -13.58 -9.68 -10.35
CA GLU A 143 -14.67 -10.48 -10.90
C GLU A 143 -15.95 -9.63 -11.04
N VAL A 144 -16.55 -9.68 -12.24
CA VAL A 144 -17.84 -9.08 -12.55
C VAL A 144 -18.69 -10.14 -13.24
N GLU A 145 -19.90 -10.37 -12.73
CA GLU A 145 -20.86 -11.30 -13.32
C GLU A 145 -21.10 -10.96 -14.79
N SER A 146 -20.74 -11.87 -15.69
CA SER A 146 -20.85 -11.70 -17.14
C SER A 146 -20.87 -13.07 -17.82
N ASP A 147 -21.59 -13.19 -18.93
CA ASP A 147 -21.58 -14.38 -19.78
C ASP A 147 -20.35 -14.45 -20.70
N LEU A 148 -19.44 -13.48 -20.60
CA LEU A 148 -18.24 -13.36 -21.43
C LEU A 148 -17.08 -14.17 -20.84
N THR A 149 -16.25 -14.73 -21.73
CA THR A 149 -15.07 -15.52 -21.34
C THR A 149 -13.84 -14.67 -21.00
N THR A 150 -13.85 -13.41 -21.43
CA THR A 150 -12.79 -12.43 -21.16
C THR A 150 -13.00 -11.83 -19.77
N SER A 151 -11.94 -11.43 -19.07
CA SER A 151 -12.11 -10.77 -17.77
C SER A 151 -12.72 -9.37 -17.93
N ALA A 152 -13.29 -8.82 -16.86
CA ALA A 152 -13.78 -7.43 -16.87
C ALA A 152 -12.65 -6.43 -17.10
N PHE A 153 -11.46 -6.72 -16.57
CA PHE A 153 -10.30 -5.87 -16.71
C PHE A 153 -9.73 -5.88 -18.13
N ASP A 154 -9.61 -7.05 -18.77
CA ASP A 154 -9.16 -7.12 -20.17
C ASP A 154 -10.07 -6.31 -21.10
N ARG A 155 -11.40 -6.40 -20.92
CA ARG A 155 -12.35 -5.58 -21.68
C ARG A 155 -12.21 -4.09 -21.39
N PHE A 156 -11.87 -3.74 -20.15
CA PHE A 156 -11.61 -2.37 -19.77
C PHE A 156 -10.32 -1.84 -20.44
N ILE A 157 -9.26 -2.63 -20.47
CA ILE A 157 -8.02 -2.33 -21.19
C ILE A 157 -8.28 -2.15 -22.69
N ASP A 158 -9.01 -3.08 -23.32
CA ASP A 158 -9.34 -3.03 -24.75
C ASP A 158 -10.06 -1.73 -25.15
N ARG A 159 -10.94 -1.21 -24.28
CA ARG A 159 -11.64 0.06 -24.52
C ARG A 159 -10.77 1.29 -24.30
N ASN A 160 -9.73 1.18 -23.48
CA ASN A 160 -8.93 2.29 -22.99
C ASN A 160 -7.50 2.28 -23.55
N THR A 161 -7.30 1.74 -24.75
CA THR A 161 -5.99 1.69 -25.46
C THR A 161 -5.32 3.05 -25.56
N ALA A 162 -6.07 4.12 -25.89
CA ALA A 162 -5.51 5.48 -25.95
C ALA A 162 -4.99 5.98 -24.58
N PHE A 163 -5.61 5.55 -23.48
CA PHE A 163 -5.11 5.84 -22.13
C PHE A 163 -3.83 5.07 -21.84
N LEU A 164 -3.75 3.80 -22.26
CA LEU A 164 -2.56 2.96 -22.09
C LEU A 164 -1.37 3.51 -22.88
N GLU A 165 -1.56 3.86 -24.14
CA GLU A 165 -0.57 4.49 -25.02
C GLU A 165 -0.03 5.79 -24.42
N ARG A 166 -0.92 6.70 -24.00
CA ARG A 166 -0.51 7.97 -23.37
C ARG A 166 0.27 7.73 -22.07
N THR A 167 -0.17 6.79 -21.24
CA THR A 167 0.51 6.47 -19.98
C THR A 167 1.90 5.88 -20.24
N ALA A 168 2.03 4.99 -21.24
CA ALA A 168 3.29 4.41 -21.64
C ALA A 168 4.25 5.48 -22.17
N GLU A 169 3.77 6.39 -23.02
CA GLU A 169 4.56 7.54 -23.51
C GLU A 169 5.05 8.42 -22.35
N THR A 170 4.19 8.72 -21.36
CA THR A 170 4.62 9.44 -20.15
C THR A 170 5.69 8.66 -19.38
N ALA A 171 5.55 7.34 -19.26
CA ALA A 171 6.51 6.49 -18.56
C ALA A 171 7.89 6.51 -19.24
N GLU A 172 7.95 6.39 -20.57
CA GLU A 172 9.19 6.43 -21.38
C GLU A 172 9.92 7.77 -21.26
N ASN A 173 9.16 8.86 -21.17
CA ASN A 173 9.73 10.20 -21.07
C ASN A 173 10.04 10.62 -19.63
N SER A 174 9.76 9.77 -18.64
CA SER A 174 9.96 10.08 -17.23
C SER A 174 11.43 9.96 -16.79
N TRP A 175 11.76 10.66 -15.71
CA TRP A 175 13.06 10.49 -15.04
C TRP A 175 13.28 9.08 -14.49
N TYR A 176 12.20 8.39 -14.13
CA TYR A 176 12.25 7.00 -13.67
C TYR A 176 12.79 6.06 -14.74
N TYR A 177 12.41 6.29 -16.01
CA TYR A 177 12.96 5.55 -17.14
C TYR A 177 14.44 5.89 -17.37
N VAL A 178 14.79 7.18 -17.42
CA VAL A 178 16.18 7.64 -17.65
C VAL A 178 17.15 7.11 -16.59
N LYS A 179 16.69 6.95 -15.35
CA LYS A 179 17.50 6.41 -14.23
C LYS A 179 17.48 4.88 -14.14
N GLY A 180 16.73 4.19 -15.01
CA GLY A 180 16.66 2.73 -15.05
C GLY A 180 15.74 2.10 -14.00
N PHE A 181 14.83 2.88 -13.41
CA PHE A 181 13.77 2.36 -12.52
C PHE A 181 12.62 1.74 -13.32
N LEU A 182 12.40 2.20 -14.54
CA LEU A 182 11.48 1.59 -15.51
C LEU A 182 12.28 0.91 -16.63
N ASN A 183 11.64 -0.05 -17.30
CA ASN A 183 12.25 -0.77 -18.42
C ASN A 183 11.22 -0.97 -19.53
N ASP A 184 11.71 -1.12 -20.77
CA ASP A 184 10.88 -1.29 -21.97
C ASP A 184 9.92 -2.48 -21.86
N THR A 185 10.29 -3.55 -21.15
CA THR A 185 9.42 -4.74 -21.04
C THR A 185 8.15 -4.43 -20.24
N SER A 186 8.29 -3.72 -19.11
CA SER A 186 7.13 -3.31 -18.31
C SER A 186 6.29 -2.25 -19.02
N ILE A 187 6.92 -1.32 -19.73
CA ILE A 187 6.25 -0.26 -20.47
C ILE A 187 5.45 -0.84 -21.64
N ASN A 188 6.10 -1.62 -22.51
CA ASN A 188 5.44 -2.21 -23.68
C ASN A 188 4.32 -3.16 -23.27
N GLY A 189 4.53 -3.95 -22.21
CA GLY A 189 3.50 -4.84 -21.67
C GLY A 189 2.32 -4.10 -21.05
N PHE A 190 2.53 -2.85 -20.60
CA PHE A 190 1.45 -1.98 -20.18
C PHE A 190 0.72 -1.36 -21.37
N GLU A 191 1.47 -0.81 -22.33
CA GLU A 191 0.95 -0.18 -23.55
C GLU A 191 0.00 -1.10 -24.32
N ASP A 192 0.40 -2.36 -24.52
CA ASP A 192 -0.38 -3.35 -25.28
C ASP A 192 -1.41 -4.12 -24.42
N GLY A 193 -1.44 -3.84 -23.11
CA GLY A 193 -2.33 -4.50 -22.16
C GLY A 193 -2.00 -5.97 -21.87
N SER A 194 -0.90 -6.51 -22.41
CA SER A 194 -0.55 -7.92 -22.30
C SER A 194 0.06 -8.31 -20.95
N ASN A 195 0.65 -7.36 -20.23
CA ASN A 195 1.33 -7.58 -18.97
C ASN A 195 1.29 -6.34 -18.06
N ILE A 196 0.16 -6.16 -17.37
CA ILE A 196 0.00 -5.11 -16.37
C ILE A 196 0.64 -5.54 -15.05
N VAL A 197 1.77 -4.90 -14.71
CA VAL A 197 2.42 -5.11 -13.41
C VAL A 197 1.56 -4.54 -12.29
N THR A 198 1.46 -5.23 -11.15
CA THR A 198 0.77 -4.71 -9.96
C THR A 198 1.74 -4.61 -8.77
N PRO A 199 1.78 -3.48 -8.05
CA PRO A 199 0.98 -2.28 -8.30
C PRO A 199 1.54 -1.47 -9.48
N THR A 200 0.69 -0.90 -10.32
CA THR A 200 1.07 0.20 -11.23
C THR A 200 0.49 1.48 -10.67
N LEU A 201 1.31 2.52 -10.52
CA LEU A 201 0.88 3.83 -10.02
C LEU A 201 0.98 4.86 -11.14
N ILE A 202 -0.09 5.62 -11.31
CA ILE A 202 -0.21 6.63 -12.35
C ILE A 202 -0.62 7.92 -11.66
N LEU A 203 0.23 8.94 -11.69
CA LEU A 203 -0.10 10.25 -11.17
C LEU A 203 -0.87 11.02 -12.25
N TYR A 204 -2.07 11.43 -11.90
CA TYR A 204 -2.81 12.44 -12.63
C TYR A 204 -2.65 13.77 -11.91
N ASP A 205 -2.24 14.81 -12.64
CA ASP A 205 -2.10 16.17 -12.13
C ASP A 205 -2.45 17.21 -13.21
N ILE A 206 -3.52 17.94 -12.97
CA ILE A 206 -3.94 19.11 -13.75
C ILE A 206 -3.89 20.39 -12.91
N SER A 207 -3.31 20.33 -11.72
CA SER A 207 -3.18 21.49 -10.84
C SER A 207 -2.18 22.50 -11.41
N ASP A 208 -2.33 23.77 -11.03
CA ASP A 208 -1.41 24.85 -11.41
C ASP A 208 0.04 24.61 -10.93
N ALA A 209 0.24 23.68 -9.99
CA ALA A 209 1.55 23.32 -9.45
C ALA A 209 2.29 22.27 -10.31
N ASN A 210 1.62 21.65 -11.29
CA ASN A 210 2.26 20.70 -12.21
C ASN A 210 3.27 21.45 -13.11
N PRO A 211 4.58 21.10 -13.08
CA PRO A 211 5.57 21.73 -13.95
C PRO A 211 5.52 21.22 -15.41
N TYR A 212 4.72 20.19 -15.68
CA TYR A 212 4.56 19.54 -16.99
C TYR A 212 3.20 19.85 -17.62
N GLU A 213 2.81 19.07 -18.62
CA GLU A 213 1.48 19.15 -19.23
C GLU A 213 0.41 18.58 -18.29
N ALA A 214 -0.77 19.22 -18.31
CA ALA A 214 -1.93 18.79 -17.54
C ALA A 214 -2.38 17.38 -18.00
N GLY A 215 -2.49 16.46 -17.04
CA GLY A 215 -2.96 15.09 -17.29
C GLY A 215 -2.10 14.06 -16.56
N ILE A 216 -1.68 13.02 -17.28
CA ILE A 216 -0.83 11.96 -16.73
C ILE A 216 0.60 12.47 -16.65
N SER A 217 1.13 12.58 -15.43
CA SER A 217 2.40 13.26 -15.18
C SER A 217 3.52 12.33 -14.72
N GLU A 218 3.22 11.26 -13.99
CA GLU A 218 4.22 10.28 -13.54
C GLU A 218 3.66 8.86 -13.60
N VAL A 219 4.51 7.87 -13.88
CA VAL A 219 4.13 6.45 -13.95
C VAL A 219 5.20 5.59 -13.28
N LEU A 220 4.76 4.65 -12.44
CA LEU A 220 5.61 3.72 -11.71
C LEU A 220 5.08 2.29 -11.81
N PHE A 221 5.94 1.35 -12.21
CA PHE A 221 5.65 -0.09 -12.16
C PHE A 221 6.22 -0.69 -10.88
N GLY A 222 5.41 -0.71 -9.82
CA GLY A 222 5.82 -1.01 -8.46
C GLY A 222 6.40 0.20 -7.73
N ALA A 223 6.87 -0.02 -6.50
CA ALA A 223 7.61 0.98 -5.74
C ALA A 223 8.90 0.37 -5.19
N SER A 224 10.03 0.96 -5.54
CA SER A 224 11.34 0.60 -4.99
C SER A 224 11.55 1.17 -3.58
N GLY A 225 12.39 0.51 -2.79
CA GLY A 225 12.73 0.92 -1.42
C GLY A 225 12.62 -0.25 -0.45
N ALA A 226 13.60 -0.39 0.45
CA ALA A 226 13.67 -1.46 1.43
C ALA A 226 12.63 -1.29 2.54
N THR A 227 12.26 -0.04 2.85
CA THR A 227 11.30 0.29 3.90
C THR A 227 10.06 0.99 3.36
N SER A 228 8.97 0.97 4.14
CA SER A 228 7.75 1.73 3.80
C SER A 228 7.98 3.24 3.78
N TYR A 229 8.97 3.74 4.53
CA TYR A 229 9.35 5.15 4.50
C TYR A 229 10.06 5.52 3.18
N GLU A 230 11.00 4.70 2.71
CA GLU A 230 11.67 4.93 1.42
C GLU A 230 10.68 4.86 0.25
N LYS A 231 9.76 3.88 0.27
CA LYS A 231 8.67 3.82 -0.71
C LYS A 231 7.76 5.05 -0.63
N ALA A 232 7.43 5.52 0.57
CA ALA A 232 6.62 6.72 0.76
C ALA A 232 7.35 7.99 0.28
N GLU A 233 8.66 8.06 0.49
CA GLU A 233 9.52 9.13 -0.01
C GLU A 233 9.55 9.14 -1.54
N LEU A 234 9.75 7.98 -2.19
CA LEU A 234 9.64 7.83 -3.65
C LEU A 234 8.30 8.35 -4.18
N LEU A 235 7.19 7.93 -3.56
CA LEU A 235 5.86 8.38 -3.94
C LEU A 235 5.64 9.87 -3.68
N SER A 236 6.25 10.42 -2.63
CA SER A 236 6.19 11.86 -2.35
C SER A 236 6.97 12.68 -3.38
N HIS A 237 8.06 12.12 -3.91
CA HIS A 237 8.84 12.78 -4.95
C HIS A 237 8.09 12.78 -6.28
N ALA A 238 7.46 11.65 -6.63
CA ALA A 238 6.51 11.60 -7.74
C ALA A 238 5.40 12.65 -7.56
N TRP A 239 4.78 12.71 -6.37
CA TRP A 239 3.75 13.70 -6.06
C TRP A 239 4.23 15.14 -6.18
N GLN A 240 5.48 15.43 -5.86
CA GLN A 240 6.03 16.80 -5.92
C GLN A 240 6.71 17.12 -7.26
N HIS A 241 6.77 16.16 -8.19
CA HIS A 241 7.59 16.24 -9.42
C HIS A 241 9.07 16.55 -9.14
N THR A 242 9.62 15.95 -8.08
CA THR A 242 11.04 16.10 -7.73
C THR A 242 11.87 14.91 -8.23
N GLU A 243 13.08 15.20 -8.71
CA GLU A 243 14.03 14.20 -9.22
C GLU A 243 14.91 13.59 -8.12
N GLU A 244 14.59 13.82 -6.85
CA GLU A 244 15.38 13.30 -5.74
C GLU A 244 14.98 11.84 -5.51
N PHE A 245 15.93 10.91 -5.48
CA PHE A 245 15.65 9.51 -5.16
C PHE A 245 16.70 9.04 -4.15
N THR A 246 16.26 8.68 -2.95
CA THR A 246 17.14 8.14 -1.90
C THR A 246 17.51 6.69 -2.24
N GLN A 247 18.82 6.39 -2.20
CA GLN A 247 19.39 5.04 -2.30
C GLN A 247 19.76 4.51 -0.91
#